data_AF-A0A949Y6C5-F1
#
_entry.id   AF-A0A949Y6C5-F1
#
_cell.length_a   1.000
_cell.length_b   1.000
_cell.length_c   1.000
_cell.angle_alpha   90.00
_cell.angle_beta   90.00
_cell.angle_gamma   90.00
#
_symmetry.space_group_name_H-M   'P 1'
#
loop_
_entity.id
_entity.type
_entity.pdbx_description
1 polymer ?
#
loop_
_entity_poly.entity_id
_entity_poly.type
_entity_poly.pdbx_seq_one_letter_code
_entity_poly.pdbx_strand_id
1 'polypeptide(L)'
;MSQTKVFAPLAVLAAASALLAPSGALAASPAVGTTAPDFTLKTVDGTPVTLSALRGKVVVVNFFATWCPPCRAETPDLISQANSFESRGVVFVGIDGKESPELVQEFASAKGIRYPIVLDRDGKIADLYDVRAIPTTFVVGPTGKIQWRQVDELSGTVLASAVNDVLAGRVPNESSLQRSFVAVAVQGTQTVNRDVAQAQGATQAHDKSAALSEVGQAIATGTAANKKLDDLQNADDQSSINYWQAKEARNALGLALADAYELRAKLQPSAKTTANDLEQAMLLRGQNAEDNERFATAESYYKQASVYEPKDTNAYDGIYLAAFEQKDYATARDAAQTETEIAPKDPESWLTLASALNLLKQYDAALAAERSALILATTAYGNHPLKKRADYEVGRVFLKTGRTQIMAGDNEGAKLSLATSSIMAPDTIVAQQADEQLAALSPQPVYVAVSGADLVKTTGAEPAKLWVTVHNAAPQARTVHLAAMNVPKKWVLSFCYDKVCDPYKSDVSVAANATRRVELQVVPLGPVDGPWNMKLEPGGVDQMDVTVNGKTAKASITVLAS
;
A
#
# COMPACT_ATOMS: atom_id res chain seq x y z
N MET A 1 -16.94 -83.61 35.44
CA MET A 1 -17.44 -83.14 34.14
C MET A 1 -16.87 -81.76 33.89
N SER A 2 -16.24 -81.59 32.73
CA SER A 2 -15.95 -80.33 31.99
C SER A 2 -15.33 -79.14 32.74
N GLN A 3 -14.04 -78.81 32.57
CA GLN A 3 -13.44 -78.08 31.42
C GLN A 3 -14.02 -76.64 31.34
N THR A 4 -13.29 -75.51 31.36
CA THR A 4 -11.86 -75.27 31.09
C THR A 4 -11.46 -73.88 31.61
N LYS A 5 -10.19 -73.75 31.96
CA LYS A 5 -9.47 -72.62 32.59
C LYS A 5 -9.44 -71.35 31.73
N VAL A 6 -9.36 -70.17 32.38
CA VAL A 6 -8.61 -69.02 31.84
C VAL A 6 -7.73 -68.45 32.95
N PHE A 7 -6.43 -68.39 32.65
CA PHE A 7 -5.32 -67.97 33.50
C PHE A 7 -5.28 -66.45 33.69
N ALA A 8 -4.85 -65.99 34.86
CA ALA A 8 -4.19 -64.69 35.00
C ALA A 8 -2.79 -64.74 34.37
N PRO A 9 -2.31 -63.63 33.78
CA PRO A 9 -1.01 -63.14 34.23
C PRO A 9 -0.86 -61.61 34.27
N LEU A 10 0.04 -61.19 35.16
CA LEU A 10 0.84 -59.97 35.23
C LEU A 10 0.48 -58.81 34.27
N ALA A 11 0.06 -57.68 34.86
CA ALA A 11 0.06 -56.39 34.18
C ALA A 11 1.50 -55.83 34.11
N VAL A 12 2.00 -55.70 32.89
CA VAL A 12 3.24 -55.02 32.54
C VAL A 12 3.03 -53.50 32.68
N LEU A 13 3.96 -52.83 33.36
CA LEU A 13 4.13 -51.37 33.35
C LEU A 13 4.35 -50.90 31.90
N ALA A 14 3.44 -50.08 31.36
CA ALA A 14 3.74 -49.18 30.26
C ALA A 14 2.73 -48.02 30.18
N ALA A 15 3.26 -46.83 29.87
CA ALA A 15 2.58 -45.60 29.43
C ALA A 15 1.82 -44.81 30.53
N ALA A 16 1.91 -43.49 30.64
CA ALA A 16 2.54 -42.47 29.82
C ALA A 16 2.89 -41.26 30.70
N SER A 17 4.14 -40.81 30.68
CA SER A 17 4.45 -39.41 31.00
C SER A 17 4.09 -38.59 29.77
N ALA A 18 2.87 -38.06 29.74
CA ALA A 18 2.46 -37.10 28.73
C ALA A 18 3.28 -35.82 28.93
N LEU A 19 4.08 -35.49 27.91
CA LEU A 19 4.74 -34.21 27.76
C LEU A 19 3.69 -33.09 27.80
N LEU A 20 3.76 -32.25 28.82
CA LEU A 20 3.29 -30.87 28.73
C LEU A 20 4.24 -30.14 27.79
N ALA A 21 3.91 -30.11 26.49
CA ALA A 21 4.43 -29.09 25.61
C ALA A 21 3.85 -27.75 26.08
N PRO A 22 4.67 -26.72 26.34
CA PRO A 22 4.14 -25.40 26.63
C PRO A 22 3.41 -24.91 25.38
N SER A 23 2.12 -24.60 25.55
CA SER A 23 1.30 -23.89 24.56
C SER A 23 2.06 -22.67 24.07
N GLY A 24 2.15 -22.52 22.75
CA GLY A 24 2.84 -21.42 22.10
C GLY A 24 2.44 -20.08 22.69
N ALA A 25 3.36 -19.44 23.39
CA ALA A 25 3.32 -18.01 23.57
C ALA A 25 3.32 -17.40 22.17
N LEU A 26 2.24 -16.72 21.79
CA LEU A 26 2.23 -15.79 20.67
C LEU A 26 3.45 -14.89 20.86
N ALA A 27 4.42 -14.97 19.95
CA ALA A 27 5.61 -14.14 20.01
C ALA A 27 5.14 -12.69 19.93
N ALA A 28 5.47 -11.89 20.94
CA ALA A 28 5.21 -10.45 20.91
C ALA A 28 5.94 -9.83 19.70
N SER A 29 5.28 -8.93 19.00
CA SER A 29 5.83 -8.17 17.87
C SER A 29 7.20 -7.59 18.23
N PRO A 30 8.20 -7.65 17.34
CA PRO A 30 9.52 -7.10 17.64
C PRO A 30 9.48 -5.59 17.92
N ALA A 31 9.62 -5.24 19.20
CA ALA A 31 9.56 -3.86 19.65
C ALA A 31 10.87 -3.10 19.38
N VAL A 32 10.77 -1.78 19.23
CA VAL A 32 11.94 -0.90 19.21
C VAL A 32 12.76 -1.12 20.50
N GLY A 33 14.07 -1.24 20.36
CA GLY A 33 15.02 -1.54 21.43
C GLY A 33 15.34 -3.04 21.62
N THR A 34 14.56 -3.93 21.00
CA THR A 34 14.81 -5.38 21.01
C THR A 34 15.71 -5.81 19.84
N THR A 35 16.29 -7.01 19.93
CA THR A 35 17.07 -7.60 18.83
C THR A 35 16.15 -7.94 17.67
N ALA A 36 16.49 -7.47 16.47
CA ALA A 36 15.75 -7.82 15.26
C ALA A 36 15.80 -9.34 15.05
N PRO A 37 14.65 -10.02 14.80
CA PRO A 37 14.66 -11.44 14.50
C PRO A 37 15.57 -11.76 13.31
N ASP A 38 16.42 -12.77 13.44
CA ASP A 38 17.34 -13.09 12.35
C ASP A 38 16.62 -13.79 11.19
N PHE A 39 17.13 -13.62 9.98
CA PHE A 39 16.64 -14.33 8.79
C PHE A 39 17.78 -14.60 7.82
N THR A 40 17.63 -15.67 7.05
CA THR A 40 18.44 -15.95 5.85
C THR A 40 17.49 -16.22 4.70
N LEU A 41 17.40 -15.28 3.76
CA LEU A 41 16.57 -15.40 2.56
C LEU A 41 17.44 -15.25 1.31
N LYS A 42 16.92 -15.72 0.18
CA LYS A 42 17.57 -15.53 -1.12
C LYS A 42 17.01 -14.30 -1.81
N THR A 43 17.88 -13.56 -2.46
CA THR A 43 17.50 -12.51 -3.39
C THR A 43 16.88 -13.09 -4.67
N VAL A 44 16.29 -12.20 -5.47
CA VAL A 44 15.76 -12.51 -6.81
C VAL A 44 16.79 -13.19 -7.74
N ASP A 45 18.08 -12.90 -7.60
CA ASP A 45 19.18 -13.53 -8.35
C ASP A 45 19.76 -14.78 -7.67
N GLY A 46 19.19 -15.21 -6.54
CA GLY A 46 19.58 -16.41 -5.80
C GLY A 46 20.67 -16.21 -4.74
N THR A 47 21.18 -15.00 -4.57
CA THR A 47 22.20 -14.66 -3.56
C THR A 47 21.62 -14.73 -2.14
N PRO A 48 22.23 -15.47 -1.19
CA PRO A 48 21.75 -15.48 0.18
C PRO A 48 22.11 -14.18 0.91
N VAL A 49 21.15 -13.61 1.63
CA VAL A 49 21.33 -12.47 2.54
C VAL A 49 20.93 -12.93 3.94
N THR A 50 21.81 -12.72 4.91
CA THR A 50 21.56 -13.01 6.32
C THR A 50 21.65 -11.73 7.14
N LEU A 51 20.62 -11.41 7.94
CA LEU A 51 20.58 -10.15 8.67
C LEU A 51 21.72 -10.06 9.71
N SER A 52 21.98 -11.13 10.45
CA SER A 52 23.07 -11.15 11.44
C SER A 52 24.47 -10.97 10.83
N ALA A 53 24.65 -11.30 9.55
CA ALA A 53 25.90 -11.05 8.82
C ALA A 53 26.12 -9.56 8.51
N LEU A 54 25.07 -8.73 8.63
CA LEU A 54 25.12 -7.28 8.45
C LEU A 54 25.37 -6.50 9.75
N ARG A 55 25.60 -7.20 10.88
CA ARG A 55 25.97 -6.54 12.15
C ARG A 55 27.20 -5.65 11.97
N GLY A 56 27.25 -4.57 12.74
CA GLY A 56 28.22 -3.49 12.58
C GLY A 56 27.79 -2.41 11.59
N LYS A 57 26.71 -2.62 10.82
CA LYS A 57 26.10 -1.63 9.92
C LYS A 57 24.72 -1.22 10.38
N VAL A 58 24.27 -0.05 9.95
CA VAL A 58 22.84 0.30 10.00
C VAL A 58 22.15 -0.38 8.82
N VAL A 59 21.05 -1.09 9.08
CA VAL A 59 20.30 -1.82 8.06
C VAL A 59 18.86 -1.29 8.01
N VAL A 60 18.41 -0.86 6.84
CA VAL A 60 17.01 -0.55 6.56
C VAL A 60 16.36 -1.80 5.98
N VAL A 61 15.36 -2.34 6.66
CA VAL A 61 14.60 -3.51 6.22
C VAL A 61 13.19 -3.05 5.85
N ASN A 62 12.82 -3.15 4.57
CA ASN A 62 11.53 -2.69 4.06
C ASN A 62 10.72 -3.89 3.55
N PHE A 63 9.57 -4.14 4.17
CA PHE A 63 8.61 -5.15 3.74
C PHE A 63 7.64 -4.51 2.75
N PHE A 64 7.52 -5.10 1.56
CA PHE A 64 6.72 -4.54 0.48
C PHE A 64 6.15 -5.65 -0.42
N ALA A 65 5.37 -5.22 -1.41
CA ALA A 65 4.89 -6.04 -2.51
C ALA A 65 4.85 -5.22 -3.79
N THR A 66 5.06 -5.85 -4.95
CA THR A 66 5.10 -5.17 -6.26
C THR A 66 3.75 -4.58 -6.68
N TRP A 67 2.66 -5.14 -6.15
CA TRP A 67 1.28 -4.71 -6.41
C TRP A 67 0.77 -3.65 -5.43
N CYS A 68 1.45 -3.44 -4.31
CA CYS A 68 1.02 -2.58 -3.20
C CYS A 68 1.12 -1.09 -3.56
N PRO A 69 0.00 -0.32 -3.64
CA PRO A 69 0.04 1.09 -4.02
C PRO A 69 0.94 1.98 -3.13
N PRO A 70 0.81 1.99 -1.78
CA PRO A 70 1.67 2.82 -0.93
C PRO A 70 3.16 2.41 -1.02
N CYS A 71 3.45 1.11 -1.15
CA CYS A 71 4.81 0.62 -1.36
C CYS A 71 5.45 1.19 -2.65
N ARG A 72 4.66 1.29 -3.71
CA ARG A 72 5.10 1.85 -4.99
C ARG A 72 5.31 3.36 -4.92
N ALA A 73 4.52 4.05 -4.11
CA ALA A 73 4.64 5.49 -3.88
C ALA A 73 5.94 5.85 -3.13
N GLU A 74 6.35 5.06 -2.12
CA GLU A 74 7.61 5.29 -1.38
C GLU A 74 8.88 4.80 -2.10
N THR A 75 8.75 3.92 -3.10
CA THR A 75 9.89 3.31 -3.81
C THR A 75 10.91 4.33 -4.35
N PRO A 76 10.53 5.44 -5.00
CA PRO A 76 11.49 6.46 -5.46
C PRO A 76 12.32 7.06 -4.33
N ASP A 77 11.70 7.28 -3.17
CA ASP A 77 12.36 7.81 -1.98
C ASP A 77 13.33 6.79 -1.39
N LEU A 78 12.93 5.51 -1.29
CA LEU A 78 13.82 4.43 -0.86
C LEU A 78 15.06 4.28 -1.76
N ILE A 79 14.88 4.36 -3.09
CA ILE A 79 15.99 4.34 -4.05
C ILE A 79 16.93 5.53 -3.83
N SER A 80 16.35 6.73 -3.68
CA SER A 80 17.11 7.96 -3.44
C SER A 80 17.93 7.86 -2.14
N GLN A 81 17.33 7.40 -1.05
CA GLN A 81 18.01 7.23 0.23
C GLN A 81 19.04 6.10 0.23
N ALA A 82 18.76 4.97 -0.41
CA ALA A 82 19.74 3.89 -0.55
C ALA A 82 21.01 4.39 -1.24
N ASN A 83 20.88 5.16 -2.32
CA ASN A 83 22.02 5.77 -3.02
C ASN A 83 22.74 6.81 -2.14
N SER A 84 22.01 7.63 -1.38
CA SER A 84 22.61 8.71 -0.57
C SER A 84 23.41 8.18 0.63
N PHE A 85 22.94 7.09 1.25
CA PHE A 85 23.55 6.51 2.44
C PHE A 85 24.56 5.39 2.15
N GLU A 86 24.70 4.93 0.90
CA GLU A 86 25.64 3.87 0.50
C GLU A 86 27.07 4.18 0.95
N SER A 87 27.55 5.41 0.70
CA SER A 87 28.88 5.88 1.09
C SER A 87 29.13 5.91 2.61
N ARG A 88 28.05 5.87 3.41
CA ARG A 88 28.08 5.87 4.88
C ARG A 88 27.91 4.46 5.46
N GLY A 89 27.92 3.43 4.61
CA GLY A 89 27.87 2.03 5.03
C GLY A 89 26.49 1.55 5.50
N VAL A 90 25.42 2.28 5.18
CA VAL A 90 24.05 1.82 5.44
C VAL A 90 23.65 0.81 4.37
N VAL A 91 23.00 -0.26 4.78
CA VAL A 91 22.51 -1.31 3.88
C VAL A 91 20.99 -1.28 3.83
N PHE A 92 20.43 -1.34 2.62
CA PHE A 92 19.00 -1.49 2.41
C PHE A 92 18.71 -2.93 2.00
N VAL A 93 17.64 -3.52 2.54
CA VAL A 93 17.14 -4.84 2.19
C VAL A 93 15.63 -4.74 2.02
N GLY A 94 15.14 -4.94 0.80
CA GLY A 94 13.72 -5.13 0.53
C GLY A 94 13.34 -6.59 0.83
N ILE A 95 12.22 -6.82 1.48
CA ILE A 95 11.62 -8.14 1.69
C ILE A 95 10.28 -8.14 0.96
N ASP A 96 10.23 -8.90 -0.14
CA ASP A 96 9.00 -9.15 -0.88
C ASP A 96 8.27 -10.36 -0.29
N GLY A 97 6.95 -10.27 -0.14
CA GLY A 97 6.12 -11.31 0.45
C GLY A 97 5.33 -12.11 -0.58
N LYS A 98 5.60 -13.42 -0.67
CA LYS A 98 4.78 -14.42 -1.39
C LYS A 98 4.65 -14.20 -2.92
N GLU A 99 5.49 -13.38 -3.55
CA GLU A 99 5.49 -13.21 -5.01
C GLU A 99 6.53 -14.11 -5.71
N SER A 100 6.44 -14.22 -7.04
CA SER A 100 7.41 -14.99 -7.82
C SER A 100 8.69 -14.18 -8.04
N PRO A 101 9.88 -14.82 -8.06
CA PRO A 101 11.14 -14.13 -8.30
C PRO A 101 11.13 -13.30 -9.59
N GLU A 102 10.46 -13.79 -10.64
CA GLU A 102 10.39 -13.14 -11.94
C GLU A 102 9.63 -11.82 -11.87
N LEU A 103 8.49 -11.80 -11.17
CA LEU A 103 7.66 -10.60 -11.00
C LEU A 103 8.41 -9.52 -10.21
N VAL A 104 9.08 -9.93 -9.13
CA VAL A 104 9.87 -9.03 -8.29
C VAL A 104 11.08 -8.49 -9.04
N GLN A 105 11.76 -9.33 -9.84
CA GLN A 105 12.88 -8.91 -10.68
C GLN A 105 12.44 -7.91 -11.76
N GLU A 106 11.29 -8.12 -12.39
CA GLU A 106 10.73 -7.20 -13.37
C GLU A 106 10.42 -5.85 -12.73
N PHE A 107 9.74 -5.85 -11.59
CA PHE A 107 9.46 -4.64 -10.81
C PHE A 107 10.74 -3.89 -10.41
N ALA A 108 11.73 -4.59 -9.85
CA ALA A 108 13.00 -4.02 -9.43
C ALA A 108 13.75 -3.37 -10.61
N SER A 109 13.76 -4.05 -11.76
CA SER A 109 14.40 -3.57 -12.98
C SER A 109 13.67 -2.35 -13.54
N ALA A 110 12.34 -2.38 -13.58
CA ALA A 110 11.50 -1.28 -14.07
C ALA A 110 11.62 -0.03 -13.19
N LYS A 111 11.72 -0.20 -11.87
CA LYS A 111 11.88 0.91 -10.91
C LYS A 111 13.32 1.35 -10.70
N GLY A 112 14.30 0.57 -11.15
CA GLY A 112 15.72 0.88 -10.96
C GLY A 112 16.23 0.63 -9.54
N ILE A 113 15.64 -0.33 -8.83
CA ILE A 113 16.07 -0.74 -7.49
C ILE A 113 17.39 -1.51 -7.61
N ARG A 114 18.41 -1.09 -6.84
CA ARG A 114 19.75 -1.72 -6.84
C ARG A 114 20.14 -2.38 -5.53
N TYR A 115 19.44 -2.06 -4.44
CA TYR A 115 19.68 -2.74 -3.16
C TYR A 115 19.07 -4.15 -3.20
N PRO A 116 19.60 -5.11 -2.41
CA PRO A 116 19.09 -6.47 -2.36
C PRO A 116 17.58 -6.53 -2.05
N ILE A 117 16.83 -7.26 -2.86
CA ILE A 117 15.46 -7.67 -2.56
C ILE A 117 15.45 -9.17 -2.33
N VAL A 118 15.04 -9.60 -1.13
CA VAL A 118 14.89 -11.00 -0.74
C VAL A 118 13.43 -11.44 -0.75
N LEU A 119 13.21 -12.74 -0.96
CA LEU A 119 11.88 -13.32 -1.14
C LEU A 119 11.42 -14.10 0.10
N ASP A 120 10.42 -13.60 0.80
CA ASP A 120 9.71 -14.29 1.89
C ASP A 120 8.54 -15.11 1.33
N ARG A 121 8.88 -16.19 0.63
CA ARG A 121 7.93 -16.97 -0.19
C ARG A 121 6.81 -17.66 0.62
N ASP A 122 7.06 -17.95 1.90
CA ASP A 122 6.07 -18.57 2.79
C ASP A 122 5.48 -17.58 3.81
N GLY A 123 5.93 -16.32 3.81
CA GLY A 123 5.45 -15.27 4.71
C GLY A 123 5.96 -15.39 6.14
N LYS A 124 6.89 -16.31 6.42
CA LYS A 124 7.34 -16.57 7.79
C LYS A 124 8.14 -15.40 8.36
N ILE A 125 8.87 -14.66 7.52
CA ILE A 125 9.63 -13.52 8.00
C ILE A 125 8.71 -12.35 8.30
N ALA A 126 7.70 -12.11 7.46
CA ALA A 126 6.64 -11.16 7.76
C ALA A 126 5.93 -11.50 9.08
N ASP A 127 5.54 -12.77 9.29
CA ASP A 127 4.92 -13.23 10.54
C ASP A 127 5.87 -13.04 11.75
N LEU A 128 7.14 -13.39 11.59
CA LEU A 128 8.17 -13.25 12.64
C LEU A 128 8.43 -11.78 13.03
N TYR A 129 8.31 -10.88 12.07
CA TYR A 129 8.42 -9.43 12.27
C TYR A 129 7.09 -8.76 12.63
N ASP A 130 6.01 -9.53 12.73
CA ASP A 130 4.64 -9.05 12.91
C ASP A 130 4.29 -7.92 11.91
N VAL A 131 4.57 -8.20 10.63
CA VAL A 131 4.24 -7.33 9.50
C VAL A 131 2.85 -7.69 9.01
N ARG A 132 1.91 -6.82 9.35
CA ARG A 132 0.48 -7.00 9.12
C ARG A 132 -0.09 -6.04 8.08
N ALA A 133 0.65 -4.97 7.82
CA ALA A 133 0.40 -4.01 6.76
C ALA A 133 1.72 -3.74 6.02
N ILE A 134 1.61 -3.48 4.71
CA ILE A 134 2.73 -3.06 3.88
C ILE A 134 2.44 -1.68 3.27
N PRO A 135 3.45 -0.80 3.15
CA PRO A 135 4.83 -1.06 3.53
C PRO A 135 5.06 -1.04 5.05
N THR A 136 6.06 -1.79 5.50
CA THR A 136 6.59 -1.68 6.87
C THR A 136 8.10 -1.59 6.80
N THR A 137 8.68 -0.54 7.37
CA THR A 137 10.12 -0.28 7.36
C THR A 137 10.70 -0.32 8.77
N PHE A 138 11.77 -1.07 8.96
CA PHE A 138 12.57 -1.10 10.19
C PHE A 138 13.96 -0.51 9.94
N VAL A 139 14.47 0.26 10.89
CA VAL A 139 15.89 0.64 10.94
C VAL A 139 16.53 -0.15 12.08
N VAL A 140 17.43 -1.06 11.71
CA VAL A 140 18.22 -1.89 12.61
C VAL A 140 19.59 -1.25 12.80
N GLY A 141 19.97 -0.99 14.04
CA GLY A 141 21.27 -0.40 14.37
C GLY A 141 22.44 -1.39 14.29
N PRO A 142 23.69 -0.92 14.42
CA PRO A 142 24.89 -1.75 14.30
C PRO A 142 24.96 -2.94 15.27
N THR A 143 24.26 -2.86 16.41
CA THR A 143 24.19 -3.91 17.42
C THR A 143 23.19 -5.03 17.06
N GLY A 144 22.47 -4.90 15.95
CA GLY A 144 21.39 -5.81 15.55
C GLY A 144 20.06 -5.54 16.28
N LYS A 145 19.93 -4.40 16.95
CA LYS A 145 18.68 -3.97 17.61
C LYS A 145 17.84 -3.09 16.71
N ILE A 146 16.52 -3.29 16.73
CA ILE A 146 15.56 -2.39 16.08
C ILE A 146 15.66 -1.03 16.79
N GLN A 147 15.97 0.04 16.05
CA GLN A 147 16.05 1.40 16.58
C GLN A 147 14.85 2.24 16.16
N TRP A 148 14.17 1.85 15.08
CA TRP A 148 13.00 2.54 14.58
C TRP A 148 12.16 1.60 13.71
N ARG A 149 10.86 1.86 13.68
CA ARG A 149 9.88 1.14 12.88
C ARG A 149 8.84 2.14 12.38
N GLN A 150 8.48 2.03 11.11
CA GLN A 150 7.40 2.74 10.46
C GLN A 150 6.50 1.74 9.75
N VAL A 151 5.20 1.97 9.85
CA VAL A 151 4.18 1.28 9.04
C VAL A 151 3.50 2.34 8.21
N ASP A 152 3.04 1.94 7.02
CA ASP A 152 2.60 2.81 5.93
C ASP A 152 3.73 3.52 5.19
N GLU A 153 3.34 4.14 4.07
CA GLU A 153 4.19 4.94 3.19
C GLU A 153 4.96 5.99 3.98
N LEU A 154 6.25 6.12 3.67
CA LEU A 154 7.12 7.10 4.30
C LEU A 154 7.90 7.91 3.27
N SER A 155 8.11 9.19 3.60
CA SER A 155 8.91 10.08 2.76
C SER A 155 10.40 9.89 3.00
N GLY A 156 11.20 10.21 1.98
CA GLY A 156 12.66 10.13 2.04
C GLY A 156 13.27 10.98 3.16
N THR A 157 12.63 12.09 3.53
CA THR A 157 13.07 12.98 4.62
C THR A 157 12.91 12.33 6.00
N VAL A 158 11.79 11.65 6.24
CA VAL A 158 11.54 10.92 7.49
C VAL A 158 12.54 9.79 7.65
N LEU A 159 12.74 8.98 6.59
CA LEU A 159 13.74 7.91 6.63
C LEU A 159 15.14 8.46 6.87
N ALA A 160 15.52 9.53 6.17
CA ALA A 160 16.82 10.12 6.31
C ALA A 160 17.06 10.63 7.73
N SER A 161 16.05 11.25 8.36
CA SER A 161 16.11 11.69 9.75
C SER A 161 16.35 10.51 10.69
N ALA A 162 15.55 9.44 10.57
CA ALA A 162 15.69 8.25 11.41
C ALA A 162 17.06 7.58 11.24
N VAL A 163 17.52 7.37 10.00
CA VAL A 163 18.84 6.78 9.72
C VAL A 163 19.97 7.66 10.25
N ASN A 164 19.88 8.99 10.13
CA ASN A 164 20.88 9.91 10.66
C ASN A 164 20.95 9.89 12.18
N ASP A 165 19.82 9.80 12.87
CA ASP A 165 19.79 9.66 14.33
C ASP A 165 20.46 8.36 14.76
N VAL A 166 20.12 7.23 14.13
CA VAL A 166 20.74 5.91 14.42
C VAL A 166 22.25 5.93 14.15
N LEU A 167 22.69 6.52 13.03
CA LEU A 167 24.11 6.67 12.71
C LEU A 167 24.86 7.53 13.74
N ALA A 168 24.17 8.50 14.37
CA ALA A 168 24.70 9.33 15.44
C ALA A 168 24.60 8.68 16.83
N GLY A 169 24.13 7.42 16.93
CA GLY A 169 23.90 6.74 18.21
C GLY A 169 22.75 7.31 19.03
N ARG A 170 21.85 8.07 18.38
CA ARG A 170 20.64 8.62 18.98
C ARG A 170 19.45 7.73 18.66
N VAL A 171 18.50 7.65 19.59
CA VAL A 171 17.19 7.06 19.31
C VAL A 171 16.46 8.03 18.38
N PRO A 172 15.96 7.59 17.21
CA PRO A 172 15.19 8.43 16.31
C PRO A 172 14.05 9.12 17.05
N ASN A 173 13.99 10.44 16.95
CA ASN A 173 13.00 11.20 17.69
C ASN A 173 11.62 10.98 17.04
N GLU A 174 10.63 10.59 17.84
CA GLU A 174 9.22 10.59 17.39
C GLU A 174 8.88 11.97 16.81
N SER A 175 8.00 12.05 15.82
CA SER A 175 7.59 13.37 15.33
C SER A 175 6.87 14.15 16.43
N SER A 176 6.82 15.48 16.30
CA SER A 176 5.99 16.30 17.20
C SER A 176 4.53 15.88 17.17
N LEU A 177 4.04 15.42 16.02
CA LEU A 177 2.71 14.87 15.84
C LEU A 177 2.53 13.54 16.59
N GLN A 178 3.47 12.61 16.45
CA GLN A 178 3.45 11.33 17.18
C GLN A 178 3.42 11.54 18.69
N ARG A 179 4.32 12.39 19.22
CA ARG A 179 4.33 12.70 20.65
C ARG A 179 3.01 13.32 21.12
N SER A 180 2.44 14.21 20.32
CA SER A 180 1.15 14.85 20.62
C SER A 180 0.01 13.83 20.64
N PHE A 181 0.00 12.91 19.67
CA PHE A 181 -0.98 11.84 19.58
C PHE A 181 -0.93 10.94 20.82
N VAL A 182 0.25 10.37 21.10
CA VAL A 182 0.44 9.48 22.25
C VAL A 182 0.11 10.19 23.56
N ALA A 183 0.54 11.45 23.73
CA ALA A 183 0.25 12.22 24.93
C ALA A 183 -1.26 12.43 25.15
N VAL A 184 -2.02 12.76 24.09
CA VAL A 184 -3.47 12.93 24.16
C VAL A 184 -4.16 11.63 24.58
N ALA A 185 -3.79 10.51 23.96
CA ALA A 185 -4.39 9.21 24.24
C ALA A 185 -4.11 8.76 25.69
N VAL A 186 -2.86 8.88 26.14
CA VAL A 186 -2.45 8.48 27.50
C VAL A 186 -3.12 9.34 28.57
N GLN A 187 -3.13 10.67 28.39
CA GLN A 187 -3.77 11.59 29.34
C GLN A 187 -5.29 11.38 29.41
N GLY A 188 -5.93 11.17 28.25
CA GLY A 188 -7.34 10.81 28.16
C GLY A 188 -7.63 9.52 28.93
N THR A 189 -6.87 8.46 28.66
CA THR A 189 -7.04 7.15 29.31
C THR A 189 -6.91 7.24 30.83
N GLN A 190 -5.88 7.91 31.33
CA GLN A 190 -5.66 8.10 32.77
C GLN A 190 -6.83 8.84 33.43
N THR A 191 -7.36 9.86 32.75
CA THR A 191 -8.50 10.63 33.26
C THR A 191 -9.78 9.80 33.28
N VAL A 192 -10.11 9.13 32.18
CA VAL A 192 -11.30 8.27 32.08
C VAL A 192 -11.26 7.18 33.14
N ASN A 193 -10.12 6.49 33.30
CA ASN A 193 -9.98 5.43 34.30
C ASN A 193 -10.15 5.94 35.74
N ARG A 194 -9.62 7.14 36.04
CA ARG A 194 -9.78 7.77 37.36
C ARG A 194 -11.25 8.08 37.65
N ASP A 195 -11.95 8.71 36.70
CA ASP A 195 -13.34 9.13 36.86
C ASP A 195 -14.29 7.90 36.92
N VAL A 196 -14.02 6.85 36.12
CA VAL A 196 -14.75 5.56 36.20
C VAL A 196 -14.54 4.89 37.57
N ALA A 197 -13.32 4.88 38.10
CA ALA A 197 -13.06 4.33 39.44
C ALA A 197 -13.79 5.12 40.53
N GLN A 198 -13.87 6.45 40.41
CA GLN A 198 -14.66 7.30 41.31
C GLN A 198 -16.16 7.00 41.20
N ALA A 199 -16.69 6.84 39.98
CA ALA A 199 -18.08 6.46 39.75
C ALA A 199 -18.43 5.09 40.36
N GLN A 200 -17.54 4.11 40.25
CA GLN A 200 -17.69 2.79 40.87
C GLN A 200 -17.70 2.90 42.40
N GLY A 201 -16.82 3.70 42.99
CA GLY A 201 -16.80 3.97 44.43
C GLY A 201 -18.10 4.64 44.92
N ALA A 202 -18.59 5.64 44.20
CA ALA A 202 -19.87 6.29 44.49
C ALA A 202 -21.06 5.32 44.38
N THR A 203 -21.01 4.40 43.40
CA THR A 203 -22.01 3.34 43.26
C THR A 203 -22.04 2.41 44.48
N GLN A 204 -20.86 2.01 44.98
CA GLN A 204 -20.74 1.19 46.19
C GLN A 204 -21.22 1.95 47.44
N ALA A 205 -21.03 3.27 47.48
CA ALA A 205 -21.55 4.15 48.52
C ALA A 205 -23.05 4.47 48.37
N HIS A 206 -23.74 3.90 47.38
CA HIS A 206 -25.14 4.16 47.03
C HIS A 206 -25.43 5.62 46.63
N ASP A 207 -24.42 6.39 46.23
CA ASP A 207 -24.59 7.75 45.69
C ASP A 207 -24.68 7.71 44.16
N LYS A 208 -25.91 7.47 43.68
CA LYS A 208 -26.21 7.40 42.25
C LYS A 208 -25.97 8.73 41.53
N SER A 209 -26.20 9.87 42.19
CA SER A 209 -26.06 11.19 41.56
C SER A 209 -24.59 11.51 41.32
N ALA A 210 -23.73 11.26 42.31
CA ALA A 210 -22.30 11.38 42.15
C ALA A 210 -21.78 10.40 41.09
N ALA A 211 -22.19 9.13 41.13
CA ALA A 211 -21.77 8.13 40.14
C ALA A 211 -22.12 8.53 38.69
N LEU A 212 -23.32 9.08 38.47
CA LEU A 212 -23.73 9.58 37.15
C LEU A 212 -22.97 10.82 36.71
N SER A 213 -22.61 11.71 37.64
CA SER A 213 -21.78 12.87 37.34
C SER A 213 -20.37 12.45 36.92
N GLU A 214 -19.73 11.57 37.68
CA GLU A 214 -18.36 11.11 37.42
C GLU A 214 -18.26 10.32 36.10
N VAL A 215 -19.19 9.39 35.84
CA VAL A 215 -19.20 8.64 34.56
C VAL A 215 -19.51 9.55 33.38
N GLY A 216 -20.33 10.59 33.57
CA GLY A 216 -20.60 11.61 32.56
C GLY A 216 -19.35 12.42 32.20
N GLN A 217 -18.54 12.79 33.20
CA GLN A 217 -17.25 13.47 33.00
C GLN A 217 -16.24 12.58 32.29
N ALA A 218 -16.17 11.30 32.67
CA ALA A 218 -15.33 10.30 32.02
C ALA A 218 -15.65 10.22 30.52
N ILE A 219 -16.92 10.05 30.16
CA ILE A 219 -17.35 9.97 28.77
C ILE A 219 -17.05 11.27 28.01
N ALA A 220 -17.35 12.43 28.60
CA ALA A 220 -17.08 13.72 27.95
C ALA A 220 -15.59 13.90 27.66
N THR A 221 -14.72 13.57 28.62
CA THR A 221 -13.26 13.70 28.47
C THR A 221 -12.71 12.69 27.48
N GLY A 222 -13.14 11.43 27.57
CA GLY A 222 -12.72 10.36 26.66
C GLY A 222 -13.11 10.66 25.21
N THR A 223 -14.36 11.09 24.97
CA THR A 223 -14.83 11.49 23.64
C THR A 223 -14.07 12.69 23.10
N ALA A 224 -13.77 13.70 23.92
CA ALA A 224 -12.97 14.85 23.51
C ALA A 224 -11.52 14.46 23.17
N ALA A 225 -10.91 13.57 23.95
CA ALA A 225 -9.59 13.02 23.66
C ALA A 225 -9.61 12.22 22.36
N ASN A 226 -10.59 11.34 22.17
CA ASN A 226 -10.72 10.51 20.97
C ASN A 226 -10.88 11.39 19.72
N LYS A 227 -11.74 12.41 19.77
CA LYS A 227 -11.88 13.39 18.68
C LYS A 227 -10.55 14.07 18.37
N LYS A 228 -9.77 14.46 19.39
CA LYS A 228 -8.47 15.09 19.18
C LYS A 228 -7.45 14.13 18.54
N LEU A 229 -7.55 12.83 18.82
CA LEU A 229 -6.77 11.81 18.12
C LEU A 229 -7.16 11.73 16.64
N ASP A 230 -8.46 11.74 16.33
CA ASP A 230 -8.94 11.76 14.95
C ASP A 230 -8.44 13.01 14.20
N ASP A 231 -8.47 14.18 14.83
CA ASP A 231 -7.97 15.43 14.25
C ASP A 231 -6.44 15.35 14.00
N LEU A 232 -5.68 14.71 14.89
CA LEU A 232 -4.24 14.51 14.74
C LEU A 232 -3.92 13.46 13.67
N GLN A 233 -4.71 12.40 13.57
CA GLN A 233 -4.57 11.39 12.54
C GLN A 233 -4.80 12.00 11.15
N ASN A 234 -5.74 12.94 11.02
CA ASN A 234 -6.07 13.59 9.75
C ASN A 234 -5.19 14.81 9.39
N ALA A 235 -4.10 15.07 10.11
CA ALA A 235 -3.18 16.18 9.81
C ALA A 235 -2.29 15.86 8.58
N ASP A 236 -1.95 16.88 7.78
CA ASP A 236 -1.22 16.77 6.49
C ASP A 236 0.17 16.10 6.56
N ASP A 237 0.74 15.86 7.75
CA ASP A 237 2.05 15.22 7.95
C ASP A 237 1.92 13.88 8.71
N GLN A 238 1.19 12.93 8.11
CA GLN A 238 1.06 11.56 8.62
C GLN A 238 2.36 10.74 8.48
N SER A 239 3.29 11.18 7.61
CA SER A 239 4.52 10.44 7.26
C SER A 239 5.47 10.17 8.43
N SER A 240 5.15 10.74 9.60
CA SER A 240 6.01 10.80 10.77
C SER A 240 5.38 10.16 12.03
N ILE A 241 4.17 9.59 11.92
CA ILE A 241 3.44 8.92 13.00
C ILE A 241 3.87 7.44 13.05
N ASN A 242 4.39 7.00 14.21
CA ASN A 242 4.52 5.57 14.49
C ASN A 242 3.13 5.01 14.79
N TYR A 243 2.50 4.50 13.72
CA TYR A 243 1.14 3.98 13.70
C TYR A 243 0.84 3.02 14.86
N TRP A 244 1.78 2.15 15.24
CA TRP A 244 1.52 1.13 16.26
C TRP A 244 1.46 1.66 17.68
N GLN A 245 2.39 2.55 18.05
CA GLN A 245 2.33 3.19 19.37
C GLN A 245 1.10 4.09 19.48
N ALA A 246 0.74 4.78 18.40
CA ALA A 246 -0.47 5.59 18.32
C ALA A 246 -1.72 4.70 18.48
N LYS A 247 -1.80 3.61 17.71
CA LYS A 247 -2.87 2.61 17.75
C LYS A 247 -3.02 1.97 19.14
N GLU A 248 -1.93 1.57 19.78
CA GLU A 248 -1.96 0.99 21.12
C GLU A 248 -2.51 1.99 22.16
N ALA A 249 -2.04 3.25 22.11
CA ALA A 249 -2.52 4.28 23.01
C ALA A 249 -4.01 4.62 22.78
N ARG A 250 -4.45 4.71 21.50
CA ARG A 250 -5.86 4.88 21.13
C ARG A 250 -6.71 3.72 21.64
N ASN A 251 -6.22 2.49 21.50
CA ASN A 251 -6.91 1.29 21.95
C ASN A 251 -7.15 1.26 23.45
N ALA A 252 -6.16 1.69 24.24
CA ALA A 252 -6.33 1.82 25.69
C ALA A 252 -7.42 2.85 26.04
N LEU A 253 -7.45 4.00 25.35
CA LEU A 253 -8.49 5.01 25.52
C LEU A 253 -9.87 4.48 25.13
N GLY A 254 -9.98 3.80 24.00
CA GLY A 254 -11.24 3.23 23.51
C GLY A 254 -11.84 2.19 24.46
N LEU A 255 -11.02 1.32 25.05
CA LEU A 255 -11.48 0.36 26.06
C LEU A 255 -11.96 1.06 27.35
N ALA A 256 -11.20 2.05 27.83
CA ALA A 256 -11.60 2.83 29.00
C ALA A 256 -12.94 3.56 28.77
N LEU A 257 -13.14 4.10 27.56
CA LEU A 257 -14.37 4.77 27.16
C LEU A 257 -15.54 3.77 27.03
N ALA A 258 -15.31 2.57 26.50
CA ALA A 258 -16.30 1.51 26.44
C ALA A 258 -16.78 1.10 27.84
N ASP A 259 -15.86 0.94 28.80
CA ASP A 259 -16.19 0.63 30.20
C ASP A 259 -17.03 1.76 30.84
N ALA A 260 -16.74 3.02 30.52
CA ALA A 260 -17.51 4.17 30.99
C ALA A 260 -18.94 4.17 30.43
N TYR A 261 -19.12 3.90 29.13
CA TYR A 261 -20.45 3.77 28.51
C TYR A 261 -21.26 2.63 29.13
N GLU A 262 -20.67 1.44 29.29
CA GLU A 262 -21.35 0.30 29.93
C GLU A 262 -21.75 0.60 31.39
N LEU A 263 -20.91 1.34 32.12
CA LEU A 263 -21.24 1.77 33.48
C LEU A 263 -22.42 2.75 33.48
N ARG A 264 -22.44 3.73 32.57
CA ARG A 264 -23.56 4.68 32.47
C ARG A 264 -24.87 3.97 32.09
N ALA A 265 -24.81 3.02 31.16
CA ALA A 265 -25.95 2.19 30.77
C ALA A 265 -26.57 1.43 31.98
N LYS A 266 -25.72 0.94 32.89
CA LYS A 266 -26.15 0.27 34.13
C LYS A 266 -26.74 1.25 35.16
N LEU A 267 -26.16 2.44 35.28
CA LEU A 267 -26.57 3.43 36.29
C LEU A 267 -27.86 4.16 35.90
N GLN A 268 -28.05 4.51 34.62
CA GLN A 268 -29.21 5.24 34.13
C GLN A 268 -29.97 4.42 33.08
N PRO A 269 -30.68 3.36 33.49
CA PRO A 269 -31.41 2.52 32.55
C PRO A 269 -32.57 3.32 31.94
N SER A 270 -32.43 3.65 30.66
CA SER A 270 -33.49 4.16 29.81
C SER A 270 -33.35 3.48 28.46
N ALA A 271 -34.44 3.01 27.85
CA ALA A 271 -34.36 2.19 26.64
C ALA A 271 -33.49 2.81 25.54
N LYS A 272 -33.59 4.13 25.34
CA LYS A 272 -32.79 4.87 24.36
C LYS A 272 -31.34 5.07 24.81
N THR A 273 -31.11 5.61 26.01
CA THR A 273 -29.74 5.88 26.50
C THR A 273 -28.92 4.59 26.64
N THR A 274 -29.55 3.51 27.11
CA THR A 274 -28.91 2.21 27.23
C THR A 274 -28.55 1.63 25.86
N ALA A 275 -29.41 1.75 24.85
CA ALA A 275 -29.10 1.30 23.50
C ALA A 275 -27.89 2.07 22.91
N ASN A 276 -27.94 3.41 22.94
CA ASN A 276 -26.83 4.26 22.49
C ASN A 276 -25.52 3.96 23.24
N ASP A 277 -25.55 3.84 24.58
CA ASP A 277 -24.33 3.59 25.36
C ASP A 277 -23.74 2.20 25.07
N LEU A 278 -24.59 1.18 24.97
CA LEU A 278 -24.11 -0.18 24.68
C LEU A 278 -23.62 -0.31 23.23
N GLU A 279 -24.26 0.34 22.27
CA GLU A 279 -23.75 0.44 20.89
C GLU A 279 -22.34 1.01 20.88
N GLN A 280 -22.12 2.20 21.46
CA GLN A 280 -20.81 2.85 21.48
C GLN A 280 -19.73 1.98 22.16
N ALA A 281 -20.09 1.31 23.27
CA ALA A 281 -19.18 0.37 23.92
C ALA A 281 -18.80 -0.80 23.00
N MET A 282 -19.77 -1.38 22.29
CA MET A 282 -19.51 -2.48 21.36
C MET A 282 -18.68 -2.04 20.15
N LEU A 283 -18.93 -0.86 19.58
CA LEU A 283 -18.12 -0.31 18.49
C LEU A 283 -16.64 -0.15 18.90
N LEU A 284 -16.39 0.44 20.08
CA LEU A 284 -15.04 0.63 20.61
C LEU A 284 -14.33 -0.70 20.91
N ARG A 285 -15.04 -1.68 21.46
CA ARG A 285 -14.49 -3.04 21.69
C ARG A 285 -14.25 -3.78 20.37
N GLY A 286 -15.13 -3.61 19.39
CA GLY A 286 -14.99 -4.14 18.03
C GLY A 286 -13.72 -3.61 17.37
N GLN A 287 -13.54 -2.29 17.35
CA GLN A 287 -12.35 -1.64 16.81
C GLN A 287 -11.08 -2.09 17.52
N ASN A 288 -11.09 -2.20 18.85
CA ASN A 288 -9.96 -2.74 19.60
C ASN A 288 -9.64 -4.20 19.22
N ALA A 289 -10.66 -5.04 19.04
CA ALA A 289 -10.44 -6.42 18.65
C ALA A 289 -9.89 -6.54 17.23
N GLU A 290 -10.42 -5.75 16.30
CA GLU A 290 -9.98 -5.66 14.90
C GLU A 290 -8.52 -5.19 14.81
N ASP A 291 -8.19 -4.13 15.54
CA ASP A 291 -6.83 -3.60 15.67
C ASP A 291 -5.83 -4.65 16.16
N ASN A 292 -6.28 -5.60 16.97
CA ASN A 292 -5.48 -6.70 17.49
C ASN A 292 -5.68 -8.00 16.69
N GLU A 293 -6.25 -7.90 15.48
CA GLU A 293 -6.48 -9.00 14.54
C GLU A 293 -7.33 -10.14 15.09
N ARG A 294 -8.13 -9.85 16.12
CA ARG A 294 -9.11 -10.77 16.68
C ARG A 294 -10.42 -10.62 15.91
N PHE A 295 -10.38 -10.82 14.60
CA PHE A 295 -11.49 -10.51 13.69
C PHE A 295 -12.80 -11.21 14.05
N ALA A 296 -12.78 -12.49 14.45
CA ALA A 296 -13.99 -13.18 14.93
C ALA A 296 -14.60 -12.52 16.18
N THR A 297 -13.75 -11.98 17.06
CA THR A 297 -14.19 -11.24 18.25
C THR A 297 -14.72 -9.87 17.87
N ALA A 298 -14.05 -9.18 16.95
CA ALA A 298 -14.47 -7.88 16.43
C ALA A 298 -15.85 -7.97 15.79
N GLU A 299 -16.05 -8.94 14.89
CA GLU A 299 -17.31 -9.23 14.22
C GLU A 299 -18.44 -9.47 15.25
N SER A 300 -18.17 -10.23 16.31
CA SER A 300 -19.14 -10.47 17.37
C SER A 300 -19.53 -9.19 18.12
N TYR A 301 -18.62 -8.25 18.30
CA TYR A 301 -18.93 -6.96 18.92
C TYR A 301 -19.74 -6.07 17.96
N TYR A 302 -19.33 -5.97 16.70
CA TYR A 302 -20.05 -5.17 15.72
C TYR A 302 -21.48 -5.70 15.46
N LYS A 303 -21.68 -7.03 15.45
CA LYS A 303 -23.02 -7.65 15.43
C LYS A 303 -23.87 -7.30 16.64
N GLN A 304 -23.26 -7.12 17.82
CA GLN A 304 -24.00 -6.63 18.99
C GLN A 304 -24.35 -5.15 18.84
N ALA A 305 -23.42 -4.32 18.34
CA ALA A 305 -23.68 -2.91 18.06
C ALA A 305 -24.87 -2.72 17.09
N SER A 306 -24.92 -3.50 16.01
CA SER A 306 -26.02 -3.44 15.03
C SER A 306 -27.38 -3.86 15.58
N VAL A 307 -27.41 -4.64 16.68
CA VAL A 307 -28.67 -4.98 17.37
C VAL A 307 -29.18 -3.81 18.21
N TYR A 308 -28.27 -3.03 18.82
CA TYR A 308 -28.63 -1.85 19.60
C TYR A 308 -29.09 -0.70 18.72
N GLU A 309 -28.36 -0.41 17.64
CA GLU A 309 -28.66 0.67 16.70
C GLU A 309 -28.56 0.17 15.25
N PRO A 310 -29.64 -0.40 14.68
CA PRO A 310 -29.61 -1.07 13.38
C PRO A 310 -29.45 -0.13 12.17
N LYS A 311 -29.40 1.19 12.41
CA LYS A 311 -29.23 2.23 11.39
C LYS A 311 -27.86 2.91 11.44
N ASP A 312 -26.98 2.53 12.37
CA ASP A 312 -25.60 3.01 12.34
C ASP A 312 -24.79 2.16 11.34
N THR A 313 -24.25 2.82 10.32
CA THR A 313 -23.41 2.19 9.31
C THR A 313 -22.09 1.70 9.88
N ASN A 314 -21.57 2.31 10.96
CA ASN A 314 -20.29 1.92 11.57
C ASN A 314 -20.27 0.45 12.01
N ALA A 315 -21.42 -0.05 12.51
CA ALA A 315 -21.53 -1.45 12.90
C ALA A 315 -21.41 -2.38 11.69
N TYR A 316 -22.01 -2.04 10.55
CA TYR A 316 -21.96 -2.87 9.35
C TYR A 316 -20.61 -2.80 8.63
N ASP A 317 -19.98 -1.63 8.61
CA ASP A 317 -18.60 -1.48 8.12
C ASP A 317 -17.63 -2.36 8.94
N GLY A 318 -17.75 -2.33 10.27
CA GLY A 318 -16.99 -3.21 11.14
C GLY A 318 -17.25 -4.71 10.92
N ILE A 319 -18.52 -5.12 10.71
CA ILE A 319 -18.85 -6.51 10.35
C ILE A 319 -18.22 -6.88 9.00
N TYR A 320 -18.30 -5.99 8.00
CA TYR A 320 -17.69 -6.19 6.69
C TYR A 320 -16.18 -6.43 6.83
N LEU A 321 -15.45 -5.52 7.48
CA LEU A 321 -14.00 -5.59 7.62
C LEU A 321 -13.58 -6.88 8.34
N ALA A 322 -14.20 -7.17 9.48
CA ALA A 322 -13.89 -8.35 10.26
C ALA A 322 -14.19 -9.66 9.50
N ALA A 323 -15.30 -9.74 8.77
CA ALA A 323 -15.65 -10.91 7.96
C ALA A 323 -14.73 -11.05 6.74
N PHE A 324 -14.36 -9.94 6.11
CA PHE A 324 -13.47 -9.90 4.94
C PHE A 324 -12.10 -10.47 5.27
N GLU A 325 -11.50 -10.08 6.40
CA GLU A 325 -10.20 -10.60 6.86
C GLU A 325 -10.25 -12.10 7.21
N GLN A 326 -11.39 -12.57 7.69
CA GLN A 326 -11.65 -13.99 7.92
C GLN A 326 -11.93 -14.78 6.63
N LYS A 327 -12.00 -14.10 5.47
CA LYS A 327 -12.40 -14.64 4.17
C LYS A 327 -13.84 -15.17 4.14
N ASP A 328 -14.68 -14.73 5.08
CA ASP A 328 -16.12 -14.94 5.04
C ASP A 328 -16.77 -13.85 4.18
N TYR A 329 -16.55 -13.94 2.87
CA TYR A 329 -17.02 -12.95 1.91
C TYR A 329 -18.55 -12.93 1.78
N ALA A 330 -19.25 -13.98 2.21
CA ALA A 330 -20.71 -14.00 2.24
C ALA A 330 -21.24 -13.08 3.33
N THR A 331 -20.71 -13.19 4.56
CA THR A 331 -21.04 -12.26 5.65
C THR A 331 -20.61 -10.84 5.32
N ALA A 332 -19.42 -10.66 4.73
CA ALA A 332 -18.95 -9.34 4.30
C ALA A 332 -19.90 -8.70 3.27
N ARG A 333 -20.32 -9.45 2.25
CA ARG A 333 -21.32 -8.98 1.26
C ARG A 333 -22.62 -8.56 1.95
N ASP A 334 -23.15 -9.36 2.87
CA ASP A 334 -24.45 -9.08 3.50
C ASP A 334 -24.41 -7.83 4.39
N ALA A 335 -23.29 -7.62 5.11
CA ALA A 335 -23.07 -6.40 5.87
C ALA A 335 -22.98 -5.17 4.96
N ALA A 336 -22.16 -5.23 3.90
CA ALA A 336 -22.03 -4.14 2.94
C ALA A 336 -23.35 -3.84 2.20
N GLN A 337 -24.13 -4.87 1.86
CA GLN A 337 -25.46 -4.70 1.26
C GLN A 337 -26.40 -3.93 2.21
N THR A 338 -26.39 -4.29 3.49
CA THR A 338 -27.19 -3.59 4.52
C THR A 338 -26.75 -2.13 4.65
N GLU A 339 -25.45 -1.86 4.59
CA GLU A 339 -24.90 -0.51 4.59
C GLU A 339 -25.43 0.32 3.41
N THR A 340 -25.49 -0.24 2.19
CA THR A 340 -26.06 0.44 1.01
C THR A 340 -27.56 0.74 1.15
N GLU A 341 -28.29 -0.05 1.94
CA GLU A 341 -29.72 0.18 2.22
C GLU A 341 -29.92 1.31 3.23
N ILE A 342 -29.01 1.44 4.20
CA ILE A 342 -29.01 2.50 5.21
C ILE A 342 -28.51 3.83 4.61
N ALA A 343 -27.42 3.79 3.83
CA ALA A 343 -26.73 4.94 3.26
C ALA A 343 -26.63 4.86 1.72
N PRO A 344 -27.76 4.84 0.98
CA PRO A 344 -27.77 4.63 -0.47
C PRO A 344 -27.08 5.73 -1.29
N LYS A 345 -26.75 6.86 -0.66
CA LYS A 345 -26.10 8.02 -1.30
C LYS A 345 -24.59 8.06 -1.04
N ASP A 346 -24.06 7.14 -0.24
CA ASP A 346 -22.62 7.05 0.02
C ASP A 346 -21.94 6.20 -1.07
N PRO A 347 -21.08 6.79 -1.93
CA PRO A 347 -20.39 6.01 -2.95
C PRO A 347 -19.45 4.94 -2.37
N GLU A 348 -18.88 5.13 -1.18
CA GLU A 348 -17.93 4.17 -0.61
C GLU A 348 -18.64 2.88 -0.17
N SER A 349 -19.82 2.95 0.45
CA SER A 349 -20.62 1.76 0.80
C SER A 349 -20.89 0.86 -0.42
N TRP A 350 -21.10 1.45 -1.60
CA TRP A 350 -21.25 0.70 -2.86
C TRP A 350 -19.95 0.05 -3.34
N LEU A 351 -18.80 0.71 -3.15
CA LEU A 351 -17.48 0.13 -3.49
C LEU A 351 -17.09 -1.00 -2.54
N THR A 352 -17.46 -0.90 -1.27
CA THR A 352 -17.33 -1.95 -0.25
C THR A 352 -18.13 -3.19 -0.66
N LEU A 353 -19.41 -3.01 -1.03
CA LEU A 353 -20.25 -4.10 -1.55
C LEU A 353 -19.64 -4.74 -2.81
N ALA A 354 -19.19 -3.94 -3.78
CA ALA A 354 -18.55 -4.44 -4.99
C ALA A 354 -17.30 -5.29 -4.69
N SER A 355 -16.52 -4.92 -3.69
CA SER A 355 -15.30 -5.63 -3.29
C SER A 355 -15.61 -7.03 -2.76
N ALA A 356 -16.63 -7.20 -1.91
CA ALA A 356 -17.07 -8.52 -1.46
C ALA A 356 -17.66 -9.36 -2.61
N LEU A 357 -18.47 -8.76 -3.47
CA LEU A 357 -19.08 -9.44 -4.63
C LEU A 357 -18.02 -9.97 -5.60
N ASN A 358 -16.95 -9.21 -5.82
CA ASN A 358 -15.81 -9.63 -6.65
C ASN A 358 -15.13 -10.90 -6.12
N LEU A 359 -14.91 -10.99 -4.81
CA LEU A 359 -14.29 -12.18 -4.19
C LEU A 359 -15.21 -13.41 -4.24
N LEU A 360 -16.52 -13.18 -4.23
CA LEU A 360 -17.54 -14.21 -4.49
C LEU A 360 -17.71 -14.53 -5.99
N LYS A 361 -16.95 -13.88 -6.88
CA LYS A 361 -17.05 -13.99 -8.35
C LYS A 361 -18.43 -13.61 -8.90
N GLN A 362 -19.15 -12.76 -8.20
CA GLN A 362 -20.46 -12.22 -8.60
C GLN A 362 -20.27 -10.94 -9.40
N TYR A 363 -19.56 -11.02 -10.52
CA TYR A 363 -19.04 -9.85 -11.23
C TYR A 363 -20.14 -8.93 -11.80
N ASP A 364 -21.26 -9.46 -12.27
CA ASP A 364 -22.37 -8.63 -12.76
C ASP A 364 -22.96 -7.74 -11.67
N ALA A 365 -23.09 -8.30 -10.45
CA ALA A 365 -23.56 -7.58 -9.28
C ALA A 365 -22.50 -6.57 -8.81
N ALA A 366 -21.21 -6.95 -8.83
CA ALA A 366 -20.12 -6.04 -8.50
C ALA A 366 -20.09 -4.83 -9.44
N LEU A 367 -20.19 -5.04 -10.76
CA LEU A 367 -20.29 -3.98 -11.76
C LEU A 367 -21.54 -3.11 -11.56
N ALA A 368 -22.65 -3.68 -11.10
CA ALA A 368 -23.84 -2.91 -10.78
C ALA A 368 -23.62 -1.98 -9.57
N ALA A 369 -22.97 -2.48 -8.51
CA ALA A 369 -22.62 -1.68 -7.35
C ALA A 369 -21.60 -0.58 -7.71
N GLU A 370 -20.57 -0.87 -8.49
CA GLU A 370 -19.61 0.13 -8.96
C GLU A 370 -20.24 1.21 -9.85
N ARG A 371 -21.23 0.85 -10.69
CA ARG A 371 -22.01 1.84 -11.45
C ARG A 371 -22.77 2.78 -10.52
N SER A 372 -23.38 2.27 -9.45
CA SER A 372 -24.02 3.11 -8.42
C SER A 372 -22.99 4.05 -7.77
N ALA A 373 -21.83 3.52 -7.38
CA ALA A 373 -20.74 4.31 -6.81
C ALA A 373 -20.28 5.42 -7.78
N LEU A 374 -20.13 5.12 -9.07
CA LEU A 374 -19.67 6.08 -10.08
C LEU A 374 -20.66 7.23 -10.31
N ILE A 375 -21.97 6.93 -10.37
CA ILE A 375 -23.02 7.94 -10.50
C ILE A 375 -23.00 8.89 -9.29
N LEU A 376 -22.87 8.31 -8.09
CA LEU A 376 -22.82 9.06 -6.84
C LEU A 376 -21.54 9.88 -6.75
N ALA A 377 -20.38 9.30 -7.03
CA ALA A 377 -19.08 9.97 -7.03
C ALA A 377 -19.04 11.13 -8.03
N THR A 378 -19.52 10.95 -9.26
CA THR A 378 -19.56 12.03 -10.26
C THR A 378 -20.47 13.17 -9.82
N THR A 379 -21.59 12.85 -9.16
CA THR A 379 -22.53 13.85 -8.64
C THR A 379 -22.00 14.58 -7.40
N ALA A 380 -21.41 13.84 -6.46
CA ALA A 380 -20.88 14.35 -5.21
C ALA A 380 -19.61 15.19 -5.42
N TYR A 381 -18.75 14.75 -6.34
CA TYR A 381 -17.44 15.34 -6.56
C TYR A 381 -17.38 16.32 -7.72
N GLY A 382 -18.33 16.29 -8.66
CA GLY A 382 -18.35 17.17 -9.85
C GLY A 382 -18.42 18.68 -9.55
N ASN A 383 -18.90 19.07 -8.36
CA ASN A 383 -18.95 20.46 -7.89
C ASN A 383 -17.98 20.75 -6.73
N HIS A 384 -17.03 19.83 -6.47
CA HIS A 384 -16.16 19.95 -5.30
C HIS A 384 -15.13 21.08 -5.48
N PRO A 385 -14.90 21.94 -4.47
CA PRO A 385 -13.93 23.04 -4.56
C PRO A 385 -12.49 22.57 -4.82
N LEU A 386 -12.18 21.32 -4.48
CA LEU A 386 -10.92 20.66 -4.81
C LEU A 386 -11.11 19.72 -6.01
N LYS A 387 -11.21 20.28 -7.23
CA LYS A 387 -11.40 19.52 -8.47
C LYS A 387 -10.40 18.37 -8.65
N LYS A 388 -9.13 18.55 -8.25
CA LYS A 388 -8.12 17.48 -8.32
C LYS A 388 -8.45 16.26 -7.45
N ARG A 389 -9.00 16.48 -6.24
CA ARG A 389 -9.41 15.39 -5.35
C ARG A 389 -10.63 14.67 -5.91
N ALA A 390 -11.58 15.43 -6.44
CA ALA A 390 -12.73 14.90 -7.13
C ALA A 390 -12.36 14.00 -8.32
N ASP A 391 -11.49 14.50 -9.19
CA ASP A 391 -11.02 13.77 -10.36
C ASP A 391 -10.26 12.48 -9.95
N TYR A 392 -9.47 12.53 -8.87
CA TYR A 392 -8.80 11.37 -8.29
C TYR A 392 -9.78 10.30 -7.80
N GLU A 393 -10.83 10.66 -7.05
CA GLU A 393 -11.81 9.70 -6.55
C GLU A 393 -12.58 9.03 -7.70
N VAL A 394 -12.98 9.79 -8.72
CA VAL A 394 -13.62 9.22 -9.91
C VAL A 394 -12.67 8.29 -10.66
N GLY A 395 -11.39 8.65 -10.79
CA GLY A 395 -10.36 7.79 -11.35
C GLY A 395 -10.22 6.46 -10.58
N ARG A 396 -10.23 6.50 -9.24
CA ARG A 396 -10.17 5.28 -8.40
C ARG A 396 -11.32 4.32 -8.69
N VAL A 397 -12.54 4.84 -8.87
CA VAL A 397 -13.71 4.02 -9.21
C VAL A 397 -13.52 3.34 -10.57
N PHE A 398 -13.08 4.08 -11.59
CA PHE A 398 -12.80 3.51 -12.90
C PHE A 398 -11.67 2.46 -12.90
N LEU A 399 -10.62 2.65 -12.09
CA LEU A 399 -9.57 1.63 -11.92
C LEU A 399 -10.14 0.34 -11.33
N LYS A 400 -10.98 0.43 -10.29
CA LYS A 400 -11.67 -0.72 -9.70
C LYS A 400 -12.58 -1.41 -10.73
N THR A 401 -13.37 -0.65 -11.47
CA THR A 401 -14.24 -1.20 -12.52
C THR A 401 -13.47 -1.87 -13.64
N GLY A 402 -12.36 -1.29 -14.09
CA GLY A 402 -11.47 -1.93 -15.04
C GLY A 402 -11.01 -3.31 -14.56
N ARG A 403 -10.55 -3.43 -13.31
CA ARG A 403 -10.14 -4.71 -12.71
C ARG A 403 -11.28 -5.71 -12.63
N THR A 404 -12.47 -5.27 -12.23
CA THR A 404 -13.68 -6.11 -12.19
C THR A 404 -14.01 -6.66 -13.57
N GLN A 405 -13.95 -5.82 -14.61
CA GLN A 405 -14.19 -6.23 -15.99
C GLN A 405 -13.16 -7.25 -16.49
N ILE A 406 -11.87 -7.10 -16.14
CA ILE A 406 -10.84 -8.11 -16.43
C ILE A 406 -11.24 -9.46 -15.82
N MET A 407 -11.61 -9.48 -14.53
CA MET A 407 -12.01 -10.70 -13.83
C MET A 407 -13.28 -11.33 -14.41
N ALA A 408 -14.19 -10.50 -14.94
CA ALA A 408 -15.39 -10.92 -15.65
C ALA A 408 -15.12 -11.39 -17.10
N GLY A 409 -13.93 -11.18 -17.64
CA GLY A 409 -13.56 -11.49 -19.03
C GLY A 409 -13.97 -10.41 -20.05
N ASP A 410 -14.43 -9.24 -19.62
CA ASP A 410 -14.77 -8.08 -20.44
C ASP A 410 -13.53 -7.20 -20.71
N ASN A 411 -12.61 -7.69 -21.54
CA ASN A 411 -11.35 -6.99 -21.82
C ASN A 411 -11.55 -5.65 -22.56
N GLU A 412 -12.56 -5.54 -23.43
CA GLU A 412 -12.83 -4.29 -24.16
C GLU A 412 -13.42 -3.22 -23.24
N GLY A 413 -14.38 -3.59 -22.38
CA GLY A 413 -14.88 -2.68 -21.34
C GLY A 413 -13.78 -2.29 -20.35
N ALA A 414 -12.94 -3.25 -19.94
CA ALA A 414 -11.82 -2.97 -19.06
C ALA A 414 -10.85 -1.94 -19.64
N LYS A 415 -10.50 -2.03 -20.94
CA LYS A 415 -9.64 -1.02 -21.60
C LYS A 415 -10.24 0.38 -21.52
N LEU A 416 -11.54 0.52 -21.76
CA LEU A 416 -12.22 1.81 -21.69
C LEU A 416 -12.18 2.38 -20.26
N SER A 417 -12.51 1.56 -19.26
CA SER A 417 -12.48 1.97 -17.85
C SER A 417 -11.08 2.37 -17.40
N LEU A 418 -10.06 1.59 -17.74
CA LEU A 418 -8.67 1.89 -17.37
C LEU A 418 -8.14 3.16 -18.07
N ALA A 419 -8.43 3.33 -19.37
CA ALA A 419 -8.07 4.57 -20.07
C ALA A 419 -8.76 5.81 -19.44
N THR A 420 -10.03 5.66 -19.06
CA THR A 420 -10.77 6.72 -18.35
C THR A 420 -10.15 7.02 -16.99
N SER A 421 -9.76 6.00 -16.23
CA SER A 421 -9.05 6.16 -14.96
C SER A 421 -7.76 6.98 -15.12
N SER A 422 -6.96 6.68 -16.14
CA SER A 422 -5.69 7.38 -16.42
C SER A 422 -5.90 8.86 -16.75
N ILE A 423 -6.93 9.16 -17.56
CA ILE A 423 -7.31 10.54 -17.92
C ILE A 423 -7.83 11.33 -16.72
N MET A 424 -8.60 10.68 -15.84
CA MET A 424 -9.21 11.33 -14.68
C MET A 424 -8.20 11.61 -13.56
N ALA A 425 -7.24 10.73 -13.32
CA ALA A 425 -6.28 10.87 -12.23
C ALA A 425 -4.82 11.01 -12.72
N PRO A 426 -4.49 11.96 -13.61
CA PRO A 426 -3.16 12.07 -14.20
C PRO A 426 -2.12 12.39 -13.13
N ASP A 427 -0.87 11.98 -13.36
CA ASP A 427 0.27 12.16 -12.45
C ASP A 427 0.07 11.52 -11.06
N THR A 428 -0.84 10.55 -10.94
CA THR A 428 -1.07 9.80 -9.69
C THR A 428 -0.77 8.31 -9.86
N ILE A 429 -0.62 7.61 -8.73
CA ILE A 429 -0.48 6.15 -8.71
C ILE A 429 -1.68 5.43 -9.36
N VAL A 430 -2.87 6.05 -9.33
CA VAL A 430 -4.09 5.50 -9.95
C VAL A 430 -3.94 5.45 -11.48
N ALA A 431 -3.45 6.52 -12.11
CA ALA A 431 -3.16 6.51 -13.54
C ALA A 431 -2.05 5.53 -13.89
N GLN A 432 -0.96 5.51 -13.11
CA GLN A 432 0.14 4.57 -13.35
C GLN A 432 -0.34 3.10 -13.29
N GLN A 433 -1.18 2.75 -12.31
CA GLN A 433 -1.75 1.40 -12.21
C GLN A 433 -2.73 1.10 -13.34
N ALA A 434 -3.50 2.09 -13.79
CA ALA A 434 -4.42 1.92 -14.90
C ALA A 434 -3.66 1.68 -16.22
N ASP A 435 -2.60 2.44 -16.48
CA ASP A 435 -1.77 2.32 -17.69
C ASP A 435 -1.06 0.96 -17.75
N GLU A 436 -0.54 0.46 -16.62
CA GLU A 436 0.06 -0.87 -16.54
C GLU A 436 -0.95 -1.99 -16.88
N GLN A 437 -2.17 -1.89 -16.37
CA GLN A 437 -3.22 -2.87 -16.67
C GLN A 437 -3.73 -2.73 -18.11
N LEU A 438 -3.81 -1.51 -18.63
CA LEU A 438 -4.18 -1.24 -20.02
C LEU A 438 -3.14 -1.83 -20.99
N ALA A 439 -1.86 -1.72 -20.65
CA ALA A 439 -0.76 -2.35 -21.38
C ALA A 439 -0.89 -3.88 -21.37
N ALA A 440 -1.25 -4.48 -20.23
CA ALA A 440 -1.46 -5.93 -20.12
C ALA A 440 -2.68 -6.45 -20.91
N LEU A 441 -3.73 -5.64 -21.07
CA LEU A 441 -4.98 -6.04 -21.75
C LEU A 441 -5.00 -5.78 -23.26
N SER A 442 -4.06 -5.02 -23.77
CA SER A 442 -3.99 -4.67 -25.19
C SER A 442 -3.09 -5.69 -25.89
N PRO A 443 -3.63 -6.71 -26.58
CA PRO A 443 -2.79 -7.62 -27.33
C PRO A 443 -2.37 -6.96 -28.64
N GLN A 444 -1.54 -5.92 -28.66
CA GLN A 444 -0.93 -5.40 -29.91
C GLN A 444 0.38 -4.63 -29.64
N PRO A 445 1.12 -4.31 -30.72
CA PRO A 445 2.47 -4.76 -31.03
C PRO A 445 3.55 -4.03 -30.20
N VAL A 446 4.82 -4.27 -30.50
CA VAL A 446 5.89 -3.35 -30.09
C VAL A 446 5.43 -1.90 -30.30
N TYR A 447 5.50 -1.06 -29.26
CA TYR A 447 5.26 0.38 -29.40
C TYR A 447 6.49 1.17 -28.93
N VAL A 448 6.76 2.29 -29.59
CA VAL A 448 7.90 3.15 -29.30
C VAL A 448 7.40 4.36 -28.53
N ALA A 449 7.81 4.48 -27.27
CA ALA A 449 7.53 5.65 -26.46
C ALA A 449 8.69 6.64 -26.56
N VAL A 450 8.40 7.87 -26.99
CA VAL A 450 9.38 8.95 -26.98
C VAL A 450 9.43 9.55 -25.57
N SER A 451 10.42 9.17 -24.78
CA SER A 451 10.67 9.82 -23.50
C SER A 451 11.85 10.79 -23.66
N GLY A 452 11.55 12.07 -23.82
CA GLY A 452 12.57 13.10 -23.99
C GLY A 452 11.96 14.43 -24.44
N ALA A 453 11.17 15.06 -23.57
CA ALA A 453 10.83 16.46 -23.73
C ALA A 453 11.93 17.28 -23.07
N ASP A 454 12.98 17.62 -23.82
CA ASP A 454 13.75 18.83 -23.55
C ASP A 454 14.49 19.25 -24.82
N LEU A 455 14.35 20.54 -25.16
CA LEU A 455 15.10 21.20 -26.23
C LEU A 455 16.60 20.99 -26.02
N VAL A 456 17.25 20.17 -26.84
CA VAL A 456 18.71 20.10 -26.85
C VAL A 456 19.21 21.32 -27.64
N LYS A 457 19.76 22.31 -26.93
CA LYS A 457 20.52 23.40 -27.53
C LYS A 457 21.96 22.96 -27.68
N THR A 458 22.48 22.89 -28.90
CA THR A 458 23.89 22.58 -29.14
C THR A 458 24.59 23.72 -29.89
N THR A 459 25.91 23.76 -29.74
CA THR A 459 26.79 24.70 -30.43
C THR A 459 27.91 23.91 -31.09
N GLY A 460 28.12 24.10 -32.40
CA GLY A 460 29.24 23.48 -33.13
C GLY A 460 28.91 22.14 -33.79
N ALA A 461 29.95 21.34 -34.02
CA ALA A 461 29.91 20.09 -34.79
C ALA A 461 29.62 18.82 -33.95
N GLU A 462 29.35 18.98 -32.65
CA GLU A 462 29.05 17.84 -31.78
C GLU A 462 27.66 17.26 -32.06
N PRO A 463 27.50 15.92 -32.04
CA PRO A 463 26.21 15.27 -32.19
C PRO A 463 25.27 15.71 -31.08
N ALA A 464 24.07 16.17 -31.44
CA ALA A 464 22.99 16.25 -30.46
C ALA A 464 22.49 14.85 -30.16
N LYS A 465 22.32 14.51 -28.88
CA LYS A 465 21.96 13.17 -28.42
C LYS A 465 20.61 13.20 -27.72
N LEU A 466 19.77 12.25 -28.08
CA LEU A 466 18.45 12.02 -27.50
C LEU A 466 18.28 10.54 -27.19
N TRP A 467 17.31 10.22 -26.35
CA TRP A 467 16.97 8.84 -26.03
C TRP A 467 15.57 8.51 -26.56
N VAL A 468 15.49 7.42 -27.30
CA VAL A 468 14.24 6.80 -27.74
C VAL A 468 14.03 5.54 -26.93
N THR A 469 12.84 5.36 -26.38
CA THR A 469 12.51 4.19 -25.58
C THR A 469 11.61 3.25 -26.39
N VAL A 470 12.08 2.04 -26.61
CA VAL A 470 11.37 0.99 -27.35
C VAL A 470 10.83 -0.01 -26.33
N HIS A 471 9.51 -0.23 -26.33
CA HIS A 471 8.87 -1.18 -25.44
C HIS A 471 8.32 -2.38 -26.23
N ASN A 472 8.71 -3.59 -25.83
CA ASN A 472 8.13 -4.81 -26.36
C ASN A 472 7.23 -5.44 -25.31
N ALA A 473 5.93 -5.20 -25.43
CA ALA A 473 4.90 -5.84 -24.60
C ALA A 473 4.54 -7.26 -25.05
N ALA A 474 5.23 -7.81 -26.07
CA ALA A 474 4.95 -9.16 -26.56
C ALA A 474 5.63 -10.24 -25.69
N PRO A 475 5.03 -11.44 -25.57
CA PRO A 475 5.58 -12.55 -24.79
C PRO A 475 6.76 -13.25 -25.47
N GLN A 476 7.18 -12.80 -26.65
CA GLN A 476 8.39 -13.23 -27.33
C GLN A 476 9.29 -12.04 -27.64
N ALA A 477 10.59 -12.29 -27.78
CA ALA A 477 11.52 -11.29 -28.28
C ALA A 477 11.08 -10.80 -29.68
N ARG A 478 11.21 -9.50 -29.91
CA ARG A 478 10.88 -8.85 -31.17
C ARG A 478 12.05 -8.00 -31.64
N THR A 479 12.25 -7.96 -32.95
CA THR A 479 13.16 -7.00 -33.58
C THR A 479 12.36 -5.80 -34.01
N VAL A 480 12.83 -4.62 -33.64
CA VAL A 480 12.20 -3.33 -33.93
C VAL A 480 13.03 -2.62 -34.98
N HIS A 481 12.44 -2.40 -36.15
CA HIS A 481 13.09 -1.68 -37.24
C HIS A 481 12.87 -0.18 -37.04
N LEU A 482 13.96 0.55 -36.80
CA LEU A 482 13.98 2.01 -36.74
C LEU A 482 14.44 2.55 -38.09
N ALA A 483 13.80 3.60 -38.59
CA ALA A 483 14.21 4.29 -39.81
C ALA A 483 13.97 5.80 -39.68
N ALA A 484 14.83 6.60 -40.29
CA ALA A 484 14.69 8.05 -40.41
C ALA A 484 14.39 8.39 -41.88
N MET A 485 13.17 8.87 -42.15
CA MET A 485 12.75 9.30 -43.49
C MET A 485 12.85 10.82 -43.63
N ASN A 486 12.93 11.33 -44.87
CA ASN A 486 12.91 12.77 -45.19
C ASN A 486 13.93 13.66 -44.43
N VAL A 487 15.11 13.10 -44.10
CA VAL A 487 16.19 13.85 -43.44
C VAL A 487 16.70 14.98 -44.36
N PRO A 488 16.81 16.24 -43.88
CA PRO A 488 17.26 17.34 -44.71
C PRO A 488 18.66 17.13 -45.27
N LYS A 489 18.93 17.69 -46.45
CA LYS A 489 20.27 17.70 -47.04
C LYS A 489 21.25 18.32 -46.02
N LYS A 490 22.40 17.66 -45.86
CA LYS A 490 23.47 17.99 -44.89
C LYS A 490 23.18 17.61 -43.43
N TRP A 491 22.30 16.66 -43.15
CA TRP A 491 22.09 16.12 -41.81
C TRP A 491 22.16 14.59 -41.82
N VAL A 492 22.70 14.00 -40.75
CA VAL A 492 22.69 12.56 -40.48
C VAL A 492 21.96 12.32 -39.18
N LEU A 493 21.00 11.39 -39.20
CA LEU A 493 20.40 10.82 -37.99
C LEU A 493 20.98 9.41 -37.85
N SER A 494 21.53 9.07 -36.69
CA SER A 494 22.04 7.71 -36.41
C SER A 494 21.37 7.14 -35.18
N PHE A 495 20.96 5.89 -35.26
CA PHE A 495 20.42 5.15 -34.13
C PHE A 495 21.53 4.28 -33.54
N CYS A 496 21.81 4.48 -32.26
CA CYS A 496 22.88 3.81 -31.55
C CYS A 496 22.29 2.83 -30.53
N TYR A 497 22.59 1.55 -30.73
CA TYR A 497 22.14 0.42 -29.92
C TYR A 497 23.29 -0.56 -29.71
N ASP A 498 23.49 -1.06 -28.48
CA ASP A 498 24.59 -1.97 -28.13
C ASP A 498 25.99 -1.54 -28.62
N LYS A 499 26.27 -0.23 -28.56
CA LYS A 499 27.51 0.43 -29.02
C LYS A 499 27.74 0.40 -30.54
N VAL A 500 26.76 -0.04 -31.32
CA VAL A 500 26.72 0.07 -32.78
C VAL A 500 25.81 1.24 -33.14
N CYS A 501 26.29 2.12 -34.02
CA CYS A 501 25.52 3.27 -34.49
C CYS A 501 25.29 3.15 -35.98
N ASP A 502 24.04 2.91 -36.37
CA ASP A 502 23.68 2.76 -37.76
C ASP A 502 23.01 4.06 -38.27
N PRO A 503 23.53 4.67 -39.35
CA PRO A 503 22.94 5.87 -39.91
C PRO A 503 21.62 5.55 -40.62
N TYR A 504 20.63 6.39 -40.37
CA TYR A 504 19.27 6.40 -40.94
C TYR A 504 18.39 5.21 -40.62
N LYS A 505 18.91 4.09 -40.12
CA LYS A 505 18.11 2.92 -39.73
C LYS A 505 18.84 2.06 -38.73
N SER A 506 18.14 1.29 -37.90
CA SER A 506 18.74 0.30 -36.99
C SER A 506 17.72 -0.78 -36.64
N ASP A 507 18.19 -2.00 -36.41
CA ASP A 507 17.37 -3.10 -35.92
C ASP A 507 17.65 -3.31 -34.43
N VAL A 508 16.63 -3.18 -33.59
CA VAL A 508 16.75 -3.24 -32.14
C VAL A 508 16.05 -4.48 -31.62
N SER A 509 16.83 -5.45 -31.13
CA SER A 509 16.28 -6.64 -30.49
C SER A 509 15.82 -6.31 -29.08
N VAL A 510 14.53 -6.49 -28.82
CA VAL A 510 13.90 -6.24 -27.52
C VAL A 510 13.35 -7.57 -27.01
N ALA A 511 13.80 -8.00 -25.83
CA ALA A 511 13.32 -9.22 -25.19
C ALA A 511 11.81 -9.12 -24.90
N ALA A 512 11.18 -10.27 -24.62
CA ALA A 512 9.78 -10.30 -24.20
C ALA A 512 9.57 -9.42 -22.95
N ASN A 513 8.48 -8.66 -22.91
CA ASN A 513 8.12 -7.75 -21.81
C ASN A 513 9.26 -6.80 -21.39
N ALA A 514 10.10 -6.38 -22.33
CA ALA A 514 11.28 -5.57 -22.03
C ALA A 514 11.23 -4.18 -22.66
N THR A 515 11.94 -3.27 -22.03
CA THR A 515 12.18 -1.92 -22.54
C THR A 515 13.65 -1.76 -22.91
N ARG A 516 13.93 -1.12 -24.06
CA ARG A 516 15.28 -0.76 -24.50
C ARG A 516 15.37 0.74 -24.77
N ARG A 517 16.50 1.34 -24.40
CA ARG A 517 16.85 2.71 -24.77
C ARG A 517 17.79 2.69 -25.97
N VAL A 518 17.49 3.51 -26.95
CA VAL A 518 18.27 3.70 -28.18
C VAL A 518 18.71 5.15 -28.20
N GLU A 519 20.00 5.40 -28.36
CA GLU A 519 20.52 6.76 -28.48
C GLU A 519 20.31 7.24 -29.93
N LEU A 520 19.58 8.32 -30.11
CA LEU A 520 19.45 9.01 -31.40
C LEU A 520 20.48 10.13 -31.46
N GLN A 521 21.42 10.03 -32.39
CA GLN A 521 22.40 11.07 -32.68
C GLN A 521 21.99 11.86 -33.92
N VAL A 522 22.04 13.19 -33.82
CA VAL A 522 21.77 14.11 -34.94
C VAL A 522 23.02 14.94 -35.21
N VAL A 523 23.56 14.81 -36.43
CA VAL A 523 24.86 15.39 -36.83
C VAL A 523 24.72 16.22 -38.10
N PRO A 524 25.23 17.46 -38.14
CA PRO A 524 25.33 18.23 -39.38
C PRO A 524 26.53 17.77 -40.24
N LEU A 525 26.31 17.61 -41.54
CA LEU A 525 27.36 17.37 -42.55
C LEU A 525 27.89 18.73 -43.07
N GLY A 526 28.67 19.40 -42.23
CA GLY A 526 29.33 20.66 -42.55
C GLY A 526 29.14 21.73 -41.46
N PRO A 527 29.80 22.89 -41.59
CA PRO A 527 29.68 23.97 -40.63
C PRO A 527 28.24 24.49 -40.56
N VAL A 528 27.74 24.62 -39.34
CA VAL A 528 26.43 25.24 -39.02
C VAL A 528 26.69 26.64 -38.49
N ASP A 529 26.14 27.66 -39.14
CA ASP A 529 26.26 29.04 -38.70
C ASP A 529 25.39 29.28 -37.46
N GLY A 530 26.04 29.43 -36.29
CA GLY A 530 25.39 29.77 -35.03
C GLY A 530 24.82 28.58 -34.23
N PRO A 531 24.25 28.86 -33.04
CA PRO A 531 23.61 27.84 -32.21
C PRO A 531 22.41 27.24 -32.94
N TRP A 532 22.18 25.95 -32.72
CA TRP A 532 21.00 25.29 -33.25
C TRP A 532 20.24 24.50 -32.18
N ASN A 533 18.92 24.46 -32.34
CA ASN A 533 18.02 23.82 -31.39
C ASN A 533 17.31 22.66 -32.07
N MET A 534 17.21 21.55 -31.35
CA MET A 534 16.43 20.39 -31.75
C MET A 534 15.23 20.19 -30.83
N LYS A 535 14.08 19.90 -31.42
CA LYS A 535 12.88 19.47 -30.69
C LYS A 535 12.39 18.14 -31.26
N LEU A 536 12.15 17.17 -30.38
CA LEU A 536 11.41 15.95 -30.68
C LEU A 536 9.97 16.14 -30.22
N GLU A 537 9.02 15.90 -31.13
CA GLU A 537 7.59 15.96 -30.82
C GLU A 537 6.91 14.63 -31.21
N PRO A 538 5.97 14.11 -30.39
CA PRO A 538 5.14 12.96 -30.77
C PRO A 538 4.32 13.31 -32.02
N GLY A 539 4.51 12.58 -33.11
CA GLY A 539 3.80 12.77 -34.39
C GLY A 539 2.67 11.77 -34.64
N GLY A 540 2.43 10.84 -33.70
CA GLY A 540 1.52 9.71 -33.80
C GLY A 540 2.04 8.50 -33.01
N VAL A 541 1.38 7.34 -33.11
CA VAL A 541 1.81 6.09 -32.43
C VAL A 541 3.18 5.60 -32.95
N ASP A 542 3.48 5.87 -34.24
CA ASP A 542 4.69 5.44 -34.94
C ASP A 542 5.39 6.60 -35.68
N GLN A 543 5.39 7.81 -35.11
CA GLN A 543 6.02 8.96 -35.76
C GLN A 543 6.60 9.95 -34.75
N MET A 544 7.74 10.55 -35.10
CA MET A 544 8.31 11.70 -34.39
C MET A 544 8.60 12.82 -35.38
N ASP A 545 8.47 14.07 -34.95
CA ASP A 545 8.91 15.22 -35.74
C ASP A 545 10.20 15.80 -35.12
N VAL A 546 11.21 16.06 -35.96
CA VAL A 546 12.50 16.64 -35.55
C VAL A 546 12.61 18.04 -36.13
N THR A 547 12.48 19.06 -35.30
CA THR A 547 12.62 20.46 -35.75
C THR A 547 14.03 20.96 -35.48
N VAL A 548 14.70 21.47 -36.53
CA VAL A 548 16.03 22.09 -36.42
C VAL A 548 15.95 23.55 -36.86
N ASN A 549 16.21 24.49 -35.94
CA ASN A 549 16.18 25.94 -36.20
C ASN A 549 14.89 26.45 -36.88
N GLY A 550 13.74 25.92 -36.48
CA GLY A 550 12.44 26.29 -37.04
C GLY A 550 12.17 25.75 -38.46
N LYS A 551 13.12 25.00 -39.05
CA LYS A 551 12.88 24.17 -40.24
C LYS A 551 12.56 22.76 -39.78
N THR A 552 11.35 22.30 -40.03
CA THR A 552 10.90 20.96 -39.65
C THR A 552 11.47 19.92 -40.62
N ALA A 553 12.22 18.96 -40.08
CA ALA A 553 12.45 17.68 -40.73
C ALA A 553 11.39 16.70 -40.22
N LYS A 554 10.65 16.07 -41.13
CA LYS A 554 9.73 14.98 -40.73
C LYS A 554 10.52 13.68 -40.70
N ALA A 555 11.08 13.33 -39.54
CA ALA A 555 11.75 12.04 -39.34
C ALA A 555 10.72 10.99 -38.91
N SER A 556 9.99 10.40 -39.85
CA SER A 556 9.05 9.33 -39.51
C SER A 556 9.79 8.08 -39.03
N ILE A 557 9.54 7.68 -37.78
CA ILE A 557 10.05 6.44 -37.18
C ILE A 557 9.00 5.35 -37.39
N THR A 558 9.01 4.74 -38.57
CA THR A 558 8.08 3.65 -38.85
C THR A 558 8.51 2.39 -38.11
N VAL A 559 7.73 1.98 -37.11
CA VAL A 559 7.82 0.64 -36.52
C VAL A 559 7.23 -0.34 -37.53
N LEU A 560 8.07 -1.00 -38.33
CA LEU A 560 7.61 -2.11 -39.14
C LEU A 560 7.46 -3.32 -38.21
N ALA A 561 6.21 -3.71 -37.94
CA ALA A 561 5.93 -4.99 -37.30
C ALA A 561 6.38 -6.11 -38.24
N SER A 562 7.40 -6.87 -37.86
CA SER A 562 7.74 -8.16 -38.49
C SER A 562 6.85 -9.27 -37.93
#